data_AF-F0ZF78-F1
#
_entry.id   AF-F0ZF78-F1
#
_cell.length_a   1.000
_cell.length_b   1.000
_cell.length_c   1.000
_cell.angle_alpha   90.00
_cell.angle_beta   90.00
_cell.angle_gamma   90.00
#
_symmetry.space_group_name_H-M   'P 1'
#
loop_
_entity.id
_entity.type
_entity.pdbx_description
1 polymer ?
#
loop_
_entity_poly.entity_id
_entity_poly.type
_entity_poly.pdbx_seq_one_letter_code
_entity_poly.pdbx_strand_id
1 'polypeptide(L)'
;MKFIAILLIALLGFVSTTSASQAECDFCDVVVNYVEGFVLKNKTQSEIETELEKVCNLVSPNLKSTCDNIVMAYTETIIKLIIMKENPSTICQQIKICPQTPQPSLYEQMASFNQDKLKEIKGEVLKKASPLLGRTRESSDICSICKIVTGDVIVMVKQNKTESEIISDLDNVCKEFKVFANQCTQMVEQYVPAIIGMIESEDPQEICQQIKLCPPSNSNHNNNNNNHNFYNRPINKGRLSITKNF
;
A
#
# COMPACT_ATOMS: atom_id res chain seq x y z
N MET A 1 48.14 -34.65 -5.57
CA MET A 1 46.88 -35.45 -5.62
C MET A 1 45.70 -34.77 -4.90
N LYS A 2 45.61 -33.43 -4.87
CA LYS A 2 44.50 -32.67 -4.24
C LYS A 2 43.76 -31.72 -5.21
N PHE A 3 44.08 -31.76 -6.51
CA PHE A 3 43.48 -30.90 -7.52
C PHE A 3 42.44 -31.59 -8.42
N ILE A 4 42.30 -32.92 -8.33
CA ILE A 4 41.30 -33.67 -9.11
C ILE A 4 39.92 -33.65 -8.41
N ALA A 5 39.88 -33.52 -7.08
CA ALA A 5 38.62 -33.41 -6.33
C ALA A 5 37.87 -32.10 -6.57
N ILE A 6 38.56 -31.03 -6.98
CA ILE A 6 37.96 -29.71 -7.23
C ILE A 6 37.26 -29.67 -8.61
N LEU A 7 37.74 -30.44 -9.59
CA LEU A 7 37.13 -30.54 -10.93
C LEU A 7 35.86 -31.41 -10.98
N LEU A 8 35.66 -32.32 -10.02
CA LEU A 8 34.44 -33.14 -9.93
C LEU A 8 33.30 -32.46 -9.16
N ILE A 9 33.61 -31.56 -8.22
CA ILE A 9 32.59 -30.76 -7.51
C ILE A 9 32.04 -29.62 -8.40
N ALA A 10 32.79 -29.21 -9.43
CA ALA A 10 32.31 -28.24 -10.42
C ALA A 10 31.34 -28.82 -11.48
N LEU A 11 31.20 -30.16 -11.57
CA LEU A 11 30.32 -30.82 -12.55
C LEU A 11 29.09 -31.51 -11.93
N LEU A 12 28.99 -31.55 -10.60
CA LEU A 12 27.80 -32.01 -9.89
C LEU A 12 27.26 -30.88 -9.00
N GLY A 13 26.57 -29.95 -9.65
CA GLY A 13 25.45 -29.22 -9.05
C GLY A 13 25.78 -28.36 -7.83
N PHE A 14 26.53 -27.28 -8.04
CA PHE A 14 26.16 -26.03 -7.36
C PHE A 14 25.04 -25.36 -8.15
N VAL A 15 23.86 -25.99 -8.19
CA VAL A 15 22.64 -25.19 -8.30
C VAL A 15 22.46 -24.63 -6.90
N SER A 16 23.00 -23.42 -6.70
CA SER A 16 22.69 -22.62 -5.52
C SER A 16 21.17 -22.59 -5.38
N THR A 17 20.69 -23.16 -4.29
CA THR A 17 19.34 -22.93 -3.79
C THR A 17 19.24 -21.46 -3.45
N THR A 18 18.83 -20.65 -4.40
CA THR A 18 18.21 -19.36 -4.14
C THR A 18 16.88 -19.41 -4.88
N SER A 19 15.84 -19.83 -4.16
CA SER A 19 14.49 -19.40 -4.54
C SER A 19 14.60 -17.89 -4.80
N ALA A 20 14.23 -17.43 -5.99
CA ALA A 20 13.97 -16.01 -6.14
C ALA A 20 13.09 -15.60 -4.96
N SER A 21 13.55 -14.60 -4.20
CA SER A 21 12.83 -14.21 -3.00
C SER A 21 11.43 -13.79 -3.42
N GLN A 22 10.41 -14.13 -2.60
CA GLN A 22 9.05 -13.69 -2.86
C GLN A 22 8.99 -12.18 -3.15
N ALA A 23 9.85 -11.41 -2.49
CA ALA A 23 10.02 -9.97 -2.71
C ALA A 23 10.50 -9.60 -4.13
N GLU A 24 11.44 -10.35 -4.73
CA GLU A 24 11.87 -10.12 -6.12
C GLU A 24 10.74 -10.43 -7.10
N CYS A 25 9.93 -11.45 -6.79
CA CYS A 25 8.77 -11.81 -7.59
C CYS A 25 7.66 -10.75 -7.49
N ASP A 26 7.31 -10.31 -6.27
CA ASP A 26 6.33 -9.25 -6.02
C ASP A 26 6.78 -7.93 -6.68
N PHE A 27 8.06 -7.61 -6.58
CA PHE A 27 8.63 -6.42 -7.23
C PHE A 27 8.54 -6.52 -8.75
N CYS A 28 8.82 -7.69 -9.32
CA CYS A 28 8.65 -7.92 -10.75
C CYS A 28 7.21 -7.68 -11.20
N ASP A 29 6.22 -8.21 -10.46
CA ASP A 29 4.81 -8.01 -10.78
C ASP A 29 4.45 -6.51 -10.79
N VAL A 30 4.92 -5.75 -9.80
CA VAL A 30 4.70 -4.29 -9.76
C VAL A 30 5.32 -3.60 -10.99
N VAL A 31 6.55 -3.96 -11.36
CA VAL A 31 7.23 -3.36 -12.52
C VAL A 31 6.50 -3.71 -13.82
N VAL A 32 6.05 -4.96 -14.01
CA VAL A 32 5.33 -5.36 -15.21
C VAL A 32 3.98 -4.64 -15.31
N ASN A 33 3.24 -4.50 -14.20
CA ASN A 33 2.01 -3.69 -14.17
C ASN A 33 2.27 -2.21 -14.51
N TYR A 34 3.40 -1.66 -14.05
CA TYR A 34 3.78 -0.29 -14.38
C TYR A 34 4.05 -0.12 -15.88
N VAL A 35 4.79 -1.06 -16.49
CA VAL A 35 5.05 -1.08 -17.94
C VAL A 35 3.77 -1.29 -18.75
N GLU A 36 2.87 -2.18 -18.31
CA GLU A 36 1.56 -2.40 -18.93
C GLU A 36 0.75 -1.10 -18.99
N GLY A 37 0.79 -0.29 -17.94
CA GLY A 37 0.16 1.03 -17.91
C GLY A 37 0.64 1.99 -19.00
N PHE A 38 1.87 1.84 -19.51
CA PHE A 38 2.37 2.60 -20.65
C PHE A 38 1.99 1.99 -21.99
N VAL A 39 2.01 0.66 -22.09
CA VAL A 39 1.56 -0.07 -23.29
C VAL A 39 0.09 0.24 -23.58
N LEU A 40 -0.76 0.26 -22.54
CA LEU A 40 -2.19 0.64 -22.66
C LEU A 40 -2.41 2.09 -23.11
N LYS A 41 -1.40 2.95 -22.94
CA LYS A 41 -1.41 4.34 -23.42
C LYS A 41 -0.78 4.49 -24.82
N ASN A 42 -0.51 3.38 -25.51
CA ASN A 42 0.12 3.32 -26.83
C ASN A 42 1.49 4.02 -26.89
N LYS A 43 2.25 4.01 -25.78
CA LYS A 43 3.64 4.48 -25.82
C LYS A 43 4.50 3.50 -26.64
N THR A 44 5.44 4.05 -27.40
CA THR A 44 6.46 3.29 -28.10
C THR A 44 7.49 2.72 -27.11
N GLN A 45 8.23 1.69 -27.53
CA GLN A 45 9.29 1.11 -26.70
C GLN A 45 10.29 2.17 -26.22
N SER A 46 10.73 3.07 -27.09
CA SER A 46 11.67 4.14 -26.73
C SER A 46 11.09 5.12 -25.70
N GLU A 47 9.81 5.45 -25.79
CA GLU A 47 9.14 6.29 -24.77
C GLU A 47 9.01 5.56 -23.44
N ILE A 48 8.79 4.24 -23.45
CA ILE A 48 8.74 3.42 -22.23
C ILE A 48 10.12 3.34 -21.58
N GLU A 49 11.17 3.06 -22.36
CA GLU A 49 12.57 3.05 -21.91
C GLU A 49 12.93 4.40 -21.27
N THR A 50 12.54 5.52 -21.88
CA THR A 50 12.75 6.87 -21.33
C THR A 50 12.06 7.07 -19.97
N GLU A 51 10.85 6.53 -19.76
CA GLU A 51 10.20 6.60 -18.44
C GLU A 51 10.89 5.70 -17.41
N LEU A 52 11.36 4.52 -17.82
CA LEU A 52 12.10 3.61 -16.95
C LEU A 52 13.50 4.16 -16.59
N GLU A 53 14.15 4.87 -17.49
CA GLU A 53 15.41 5.58 -17.22
C GLU A 53 15.24 6.64 -16.12
N LYS A 54 14.10 7.33 -16.07
CA LYS A 54 13.81 8.26 -14.96
C LYS A 54 13.79 7.52 -13.63
N VAL A 55 13.26 6.30 -13.58
CA VAL A 55 13.30 5.45 -12.38
C VAL A 55 14.75 5.08 -12.04
N CYS A 56 15.57 4.72 -13.03
CA CYS A 56 16.99 4.45 -12.80
C CYS A 56 17.78 5.67 -12.33
N ASN A 57 17.36 6.89 -12.63
CA ASN A 57 17.96 8.11 -12.10
C ASN A 57 17.60 8.37 -10.62
N LEU A 58 16.56 7.72 -10.09
CA LEU A 58 16.14 7.83 -8.69
C LEU A 58 16.80 6.80 -7.78
N VAL A 59 17.37 5.72 -8.34
CA VAL A 59 18.09 4.73 -7.54
C VAL A 59 19.47 5.25 -7.11
N SER A 60 20.04 4.65 -6.07
CA SER A 60 21.39 4.97 -5.60
C SER A 60 22.40 4.98 -6.76
N PRO A 61 23.38 5.92 -6.79
CA PRO A 61 24.37 5.99 -7.87
C PRO A 61 25.11 4.67 -8.14
N ASN A 62 25.31 3.85 -7.10
CA ASN A 62 25.98 2.55 -7.20
C ASN A 62 25.13 1.48 -7.91
N LEU A 63 23.81 1.69 -7.99
CA LEU A 63 22.85 0.77 -8.62
C LEU A 63 22.37 1.26 -9.98
N LYS A 64 22.66 2.51 -10.34
CA LYS A 64 22.19 3.12 -11.59
C LYS A 64 22.58 2.29 -12.81
N SER A 65 23.86 1.96 -12.97
CA SER A 65 24.32 1.18 -14.13
C SER A 65 23.68 -0.20 -14.21
N THR A 66 23.44 -0.83 -13.05
CA THR A 66 22.74 -2.11 -12.97
C THR A 66 21.28 -1.94 -13.39
N CYS A 67 20.61 -0.87 -12.95
CA CYS A 67 19.25 -0.53 -13.35
C CYS A 67 19.16 -0.29 -14.87
N ASP A 68 20.05 0.54 -15.42
CA ASP A 68 20.08 0.86 -16.85
C ASP A 68 20.24 -0.43 -17.69
N ASN A 69 21.13 -1.34 -17.28
CA ASN A 69 21.33 -2.63 -17.94
C ASN A 69 20.09 -3.55 -17.85
N ILE A 70 19.38 -3.54 -16.72
CA ILE A 70 18.13 -4.30 -16.55
C ILE A 70 17.04 -3.75 -17.48
N VAL A 71 16.85 -2.43 -17.51
CA VAL A 71 15.88 -1.78 -18.41
C VAL A 71 16.19 -2.14 -19.86
N MET A 72 17.45 -2.03 -20.27
CA MET A 72 17.88 -2.38 -21.63
C MET A 72 17.68 -3.86 -21.98
N ALA A 73 17.91 -4.77 -21.03
CA ALA A 73 17.82 -6.21 -21.27
C ALA A 73 16.37 -6.73 -21.33
N TYR A 74 15.47 -6.19 -20.50
CA TYR A 74 14.15 -6.80 -20.28
C TYR A 74 12.99 -6.03 -20.91
N THR A 75 13.12 -4.73 -21.20
CA THR A 75 11.97 -3.88 -21.63
C THR A 75 11.32 -4.41 -22.92
N GLU A 76 12.10 -4.73 -23.95
CA GLU A 76 11.57 -5.29 -25.20
C GLU A 76 10.79 -6.59 -24.97
N THR A 77 11.36 -7.49 -24.18
CA THR A 77 10.75 -8.80 -23.87
C THR A 77 9.45 -8.61 -23.09
N ILE A 78 9.44 -7.75 -22.08
CA ILE A 78 8.25 -7.46 -21.27
C ILE A 78 7.15 -6.85 -22.14
N ILE A 79 7.45 -5.85 -22.97
CA ILE A 79 6.48 -5.23 -23.88
C ILE A 79 5.87 -6.29 -24.81
N LYS A 80 6.70 -7.17 -25.39
CA LYS A 80 6.25 -8.23 -26.28
C LYS A 80 5.28 -9.19 -25.59
N LEU A 81 5.60 -9.62 -24.37
CA LEU A 81 4.75 -10.54 -23.60
C LEU A 81 3.44 -9.88 -23.15
N ILE A 82 3.47 -8.58 -22.82
CA ILE A 82 2.25 -7.80 -22.53
C ILE A 82 1.35 -7.73 -23.78
N ILE A 83 1.92 -7.46 -24.96
CA ILE A 83 1.15 -7.45 -26.24
C ILE A 83 0.55 -8.83 -26.53
N MET A 84 1.24 -9.91 -26.13
CA MET A 84 0.73 -11.28 -26.19
C MET A 84 -0.36 -11.60 -25.16
N LYS A 85 -0.79 -10.61 -24.35
CA LYS A 85 -1.81 -10.71 -23.30
C LYS A 85 -1.44 -11.67 -22.18
N GLU A 86 -0.16 -11.78 -21.87
CA GLU A 86 0.29 -12.49 -20.69
C GLU A 86 0.12 -11.65 -19.42
N ASN A 87 -0.15 -12.31 -18.30
CA ASN A 87 -0.27 -11.61 -17.01
C ASN A 87 1.11 -11.39 -16.35
N PRO A 88 1.25 -10.38 -15.46
CA PRO A 88 2.51 -10.05 -14.80
C PRO A 88 3.25 -11.24 -14.19
N SER A 89 2.55 -12.09 -13.44
CA SER A 89 3.15 -13.25 -12.78
C SER A 89 3.75 -14.24 -13.78
N THR A 90 3.05 -14.47 -14.89
CA THR A 90 3.54 -15.35 -15.98
C THR A 90 4.76 -14.75 -16.66
N ILE A 91 4.73 -13.45 -16.94
CA ILE A 91 5.86 -12.72 -17.53
C ILE A 91 7.09 -12.84 -16.62
N CYS A 92 6.92 -12.59 -15.32
CA CYS A 92 7.97 -12.67 -14.31
C CYS A 92 8.55 -14.08 -14.14
N GLN A 93 7.73 -15.12 -14.32
CA GLN A 93 8.19 -16.51 -14.38
C GLN A 93 8.99 -16.79 -15.65
N GLN A 94 8.56 -16.29 -16.80
CA GLN A 94 9.24 -16.50 -18.08
C GLN A 94 10.61 -15.84 -18.13
N ILE A 95 10.75 -14.64 -17.57
CA ILE A 95 12.05 -13.96 -17.42
C ILE A 95 12.87 -14.46 -16.22
N LYS A 96 12.37 -15.51 -15.54
CA LYS A 96 13.02 -16.24 -14.43
C LYS A 96 13.29 -15.39 -13.19
N ILE A 97 12.52 -14.33 -12.99
CA ILE A 97 12.52 -13.56 -11.74
C ILE A 97 11.60 -14.23 -10.72
N CYS A 98 10.46 -14.79 -11.13
CA CYS A 98 9.61 -15.58 -10.26
C CYS A 98 9.91 -17.09 -10.41
N PRO A 99 9.71 -17.91 -9.36
CA PRO A 99 9.76 -19.36 -9.47
C PRO A 99 8.66 -19.89 -10.41
N GLN A 100 8.97 -20.92 -11.19
CA GLN A 100 8.05 -21.52 -12.18
C GLN A 100 6.85 -22.25 -11.55
N THR A 101 6.83 -22.43 -10.23
CA THR A 101 5.67 -22.93 -9.50
C THR A 101 4.87 -21.75 -8.97
N PRO A 102 3.53 -21.73 -9.11
CA PRO A 102 2.70 -20.72 -8.47
C PRO A 102 2.96 -20.76 -6.96
N GLN A 103 3.72 -19.80 -6.45
CA GLN A 103 3.81 -19.56 -5.02
C GLN A 103 2.48 -18.93 -4.62
N PRO A 104 1.76 -19.48 -3.62
CA PRO A 104 0.58 -18.84 -3.08
C PRO A 104 0.98 -17.46 -2.59
N SER A 105 0.37 -16.44 -3.19
CA SER A 105 0.61 -15.04 -2.89
C SER A 105 0.54 -14.76 -1.38
N LEU A 106 1.22 -13.71 -0.92
CA LEU A 106 1.12 -13.22 0.46
C LEU A 106 -0.36 -12.98 0.89
N TYR A 107 -1.26 -12.72 -0.07
CA TYR A 107 -2.71 -12.61 0.17
C TYR A 107 -3.36 -13.97 0.54
N GLU A 108 -3.00 -15.07 -0.12
CA GLU A 108 -3.47 -16.42 0.26
C GLU A 108 -2.93 -16.82 1.63
N GLN A 109 -1.70 -16.42 1.96
CA GLN A 109 -1.07 -16.77 3.24
C GLN A 109 -1.69 -15.99 4.41
N MET A 110 -2.13 -14.75 4.19
CA MET A 110 -2.85 -13.95 5.18
C MET A 110 -4.32 -14.37 5.38
N ALA A 111 -4.90 -15.15 4.47
CA ALA A 111 -6.29 -15.62 4.56
C ALA A 111 -6.53 -16.72 5.62
N SER A 112 -5.47 -17.29 6.22
CA SER A 112 -5.59 -18.36 7.22
C SER A 112 -5.35 -17.94 8.69
N PHE A 113 -5.08 -16.66 8.99
CA PHE A 113 -4.70 -16.24 10.35
C PHE A 113 -5.73 -15.39 11.12
N ASN A 114 -6.91 -15.09 10.57
CA ASN A 114 -7.79 -14.05 11.14
C ASN A 114 -9.27 -14.45 11.31
N GLN A 115 -9.56 -15.64 11.87
CA GLN A 115 -10.96 -15.99 12.15
C GLN A 115 -11.37 -15.90 13.63
N ASP A 116 -10.45 -16.06 14.59
CA ASP A 116 -10.83 -16.17 16.01
C ASP A 116 -10.66 -14.88 16.83
N LYS A 117 -9.79 -13.95 16.41
CA LYS A 117 -9.56 -12.69 17.16
C LYS A 117 -10.62 -11.60 16.92
N LEU A 118 -11.46 -11.75 15.88
CA LEU A 118 -12.51 -10.78 15.53
C LEU A 118 -13.73 -10.83 16.46
N LYS A 119 -13.92 -11.91 17.22
CA LYS A 119 -15.08 -12.09 18.11
C LYS A 119 -14.91 -11.34 19.44
N GLU A 120 -13.69 -11.19 19.94
CA GLU A 120 -13.42 -10.44 21.17
C GLU A 120 -13.36 -8.91 20.94
N ILE A 121 -12.83 -8.46 19.80
CA ILE A 121 -12.65 -7.02 19.51
C ILE A 121 -14.00 -6.27 19.38
N LYS A 122 -15.07 -6.93 18.94
CA LYS A 122 -16.38 -6.29 18.78
C LYS A 122 -17.02 -5.87 20.10
N GLY A 123 -16.77 -6.59 21.20
CA GLY A 123 -17.46 -6.38 22.46
C GLY A 123 -17.09 -5.08 23.19
N GLU A 124 -15.82 -4.68 23.12
CA GLU A 124 -15.33 -3.50 23.83
C GLU A 124 -15.44 -2.22 23.01
N VAL A 125 -15.24 -2.32 21.69
CA VAL A 125 -15.32 -1.19 20.77
C VAL A 125 -16.77 -0.71 20.60
N LEU A 126 -17.74 -1.63 20.48
CA LEU A 126 -19.17 -1.26 20.34
C LEU A 126 -19.74 -0.60 21.60
N LYS A 127 -19.24 -0.96 22.80
CA LYS A 127 -19.70 -0.35 24.05
C LYS A 127 -19.22 1.10 24.19
N LYS A 128 -17.98 1.39 23.78
CA LYS A 128 -17.41 2.76 23.82
C LYS A 128 -17.92 3.66 22.68
N ALA A 129 -18.27 3.09 21.52
CA ALA A 129 -18.82 3.84 20.38
C ALA A 129 -20.33 4.15 20.48
N SER A 130 -21.04 3.53 21.43
CA SER A 130 -22.48 3.71 21.61
C SER A 130 -22.96 5.16 21.86
N PRO A 131 -22.20 6.07 22.50
CA PRO A 131 -22.58 7.48 22.60
C PRO A 131 -22.30 8.28 21.31
N LEU A 132 -21.46 7.75 20.40
CA LEU A 132 -21.01 8.42 19.18
C LEU A 132 -21.86 8.10 17.95
N LEU A 133 -22.59 6.98 17.95
CA LEU A 133 -23.43 6.53 16.82
C LEU A 133 -24.85 7.12 16.82
N GLY A 134 -25.09 8.17 17.63
CA GLY A 134 -26.40 8.79 17.85
C GLY A 134 -26.67 10.09 17.08
N ARG A 135 -25.88 10.45 16.07
CA ARG A 135 -26.18 11.61 15.21
C ARG A 135 -25.91 11.28 13.74
N THR A 136 -26.90 11.51 12.90
CA THR A 136 -26.80 11.44 11.44
C THR A 136 -26.61 12.86 10.89
N ARG A 137 -25.58 13.08 10.05
CA ARG A 137 -25.66 13.89 8.81
C ARG A 137 -24.42 13.75 7.92
N GLU A 138 -24.70 13.50 6.64
CA GLU A 138 -23.82 13.49 5.46
C GLU A 138 -22.56 14.37 5.53
N SER A 139 -21.42 13.79 5.14
CA SER A 139 -20.10 14.43 4.92
C SER A 139 -19.41 15.11 6.11
N SER A 140 -20.11 15.32 7.22
CA SER A 140 -19.61 16.04 8.40
C SER A 140 -18.99 15.14 9.48
N ASP A 141 -19.28 13.83 9.47
CA ASP A 141 -18.84 12.93 10.56
C ASP A 141 -17.44 12.35 10.31
N ILE A 142 -17.14 11.91 9.08
CA ILE A 142 -15.83 11.32 8.74
C ILE A 142 -14.71 12.37 8.84
N CYS A 143 -14.97 13.60 8.39
CA CYS A 143 -14.03 14.71 8.53
C CYS A 143 -13.75 15.05 10.01
N SER A 144 -14.80 15.01 10.85
CA SER A 144 -14.66 15.26 12.29
C SER A 144 -13.90 14.13 12.98
N ILE A 145 -14.21 12.88 12.66
CA ILE A 145 -13.49 11.70 13.17
C ILE A 145 -12.03 11.75 12.75
N CYS A 146 -11.76 12.06 11.48
CA CYS A 146 -10.39 12.22 10.99
C CYS A 146 -9.63 13.26 11.81
N LYS A 147 -10.20 14.45 12.00
CA LYS A 147 -9.55 15.53 12.77
C LYS A 147 -9.25 15.14 14.21
N ILE A 148 -10.18 14.44 14.87
CA ILE A 148 -10.00 13.97 16.24
C ILE A 148 -8.86 12.94 16.29
N VAL A 149 -8.94 11.91 15.45
CA VAL A 149 -7.93 10.84 15.41
C VAL A 149 -6.55 11.40 15.06
N THR A 150 -6.47 12.26 14.03
CA THR A 150 -5.21 12.91 13.64
C THR A 150 -4.67 13.82 14.73
N GLY A 151 -5.53 14.60 15.40
CA GLY A 151 -5.13 15.42 16.54
C GLY A 151 -4.56 14.59 17.69
N ASP A 152 -5.21 13.48 18.04
CA ASP A 152 -4.75 12.55 19.07
C ASP A 152 -3.42 11.89 18.68
N VAL A 153 -3.25 11.52 17.39
CA VAL A 153 -1.98 11.00 16.86
C VAL A 153 -0.87 12.03 16.98
N ILE A 154 -1.11 13.29 16.60
CA ILE A 154 -0.12 14.37 16.74
C ILE A 154 0.28 14.56 18.21
N VAL A 155 -0.69 14.56 19.13
CA VAL A 155 -0.43 14.66 20.58
C VAL A 155 0.39 13.47 21.06
N MET A 156 0.05 12.26 20.64
CA MET A 156 0.79 11.04 21.00
C MET A 156 2.23 11.05 20.45
N VAL A 157 2.44 11.50 19.22
CA VAL A 157 3.79 11.63 18.63
C VAL A 157 4.61 12.63 19.43
N LYS A 158 4.04 13.81 19.75
CA LYS A 158 4.70 14.85 20.56
C LYS A 158 5.04 14.41 21.99
N GLN A 159 4.25 13.50 22.58
CA GLN A 159 4.31 13.17 24.00
C GLN A 159 4.99 11.84 24.32
N ASN A 160 4.93 10.84 23.42
CA ASN A 160 5.15 9.44 23.82
C ASN A 160 6.29 8.70 23.11
N LYS A 161 7.04 9.32 22.19
CA LYS A 161 8.28 8.73 21.65
C LYS A 161 9.30 9.78 21.25
N THR A 162 10.57 9.50 21.51
CA THR A 162 11.64 10.27 20.83
C THR A 162 11.75 9.80 19.38
N GLU A 163 12.16 10.69 18.48
CA GLU A 163 12.45 10.35 17.08
C GLU A 163 13.31 9.09 16.96
N SER A 164 14.29 8.95 17.86
CA SER A 164 15.17 7.78 17.96
C SER A 164 14.46 6.46 18.26
N GLU A 165 13.38 6.46 19.05
CA GLU A 165 12.62 5.25 19.37
C GLU A 165 11.77 4.82 18.17
N ILE A 166 11.21 5.78 17.43
CA ILE A 166 10.45 5.51 16.20
C ILE A 166 11.38 4.95 15.12
N ILE A 167 12.55 5.54 14.94
CA ILE A 167 13.59 5.04 14.02
C ILE A 167 13.99 3.62 14.42
N SER A 168 14.25 3.37 15.71
CA SER A 168 14.62 2.03 16.21
C SER A 168 13.52 0.97 15.96
N ASP A 169 12.25 1.33 16.15
CA ASP A 169 11.14 0.42 15.86
C ASP A 169 11.06 0.10 14.35
N LEU A 170 11.23 1.12 13.50
CA LEU A 170 11.22 0.96 12.05
C LEU A 170 12.46 0.22 11.53
N ASP A 171 13.62 0.35 12.18
CA ASP A 171 14.81 -0.45 11.88
C ASP A 171 14.57 -1.94 12.16
N ASN A 172 13.81 -2.27 13.20
CA ASN A 172 13.42 -3.65 13.46
C ASN A 172 12.48 -4.17 12.36
N VAL A 173 11.59 -3.33 11.83
CA VAL A 173 10.81 -3.67 10.62
C VAL A 173 11.74 -3.87 9.43
N CYS A 174 12.73 -2.99 9.22
CA CYS A 174 13.68 -3.12 8.11
C CYS A 174 14.51 -4.40 8.16
N LYS A 175 14.82 -4.95 9.34
CA LYS A 175 15.51 -6.24 9.48
C LYS A 175 14.70 -7.41 8.92
N GLU A 176 13.38 -7.33 8.92
CA GLU A 176 12.50 -8.33 8.30
C GLU A 176 12.56 -8.28 6.76
N PHE A 177 12.94 -7.12 6.19
CA PHE A 177 13.03 -6.89 4.75
C PHE A 177 14.32 -7.48 4.12
N LYS A 178 14.81 -8.64 4.57
CA LYS A 178 15.94 -9.43 4.02
C LYS A 178 16.89 -8.66 3.07
N VAL A 179 16.68 -8.76 1.75
CA VAL A 179 17.56 -8.17 0.71
C VAL A 179 17.52 -6.64 0.71
N PHE A 180 16.41 -6.05 1.14
CA PHE A 180 16.17 -4.61 1.18
C PHE A 180 16.39 -3.99 2.56
N ALA A 181 16.91 -4.74 3.53
CA ALA A 181 17.09 -4.24 4.89
C ALA A 181 17.91 -2.94 4.91
N ASN A 182 18.99 -2.87 4.12
CA ASN A 182 19.83 -1.67 4.02
C ASN A 182 19.13 -0.50 3.34
N GLN A 183 18.41 -0.72 2.22
CA GLN A 183 17.66 0.35 1.57
C GLN A 183 16.52 0.86 2.47
N CYS A 184 15.85 -0.04 3.19
CA CYS A 184 14.82 0.30 4.16
C CYS A 184 15.37 1.16 5.29
N THR A 185 16.47 0.75 5.94
CA THR A 185 17.11 1.53 7.01
C THR A 185 17.55 2.91 6.51
N GLN A 186 18.12 3.01 5.30
CA GLN A 186 18.46 4.32 4.70
C GLN A 186 17.23 5.21 4.52
N MET A 187 16.10 4.65 4.07
CA MET A 187 14.85 5.42 3.96
C MET A 187 14.30 5.83 5.32
N VAL A 188 14.39 4.96 6.33
CA VAL A 188 13.97 5.26 7.70
C VAL A 188 14.81 6.42 8.25
N GLU A 189 16.13 6.32 8.20
CA GLU A 189 17.05 7.36 8.68
C GLU A 189 16.87 8.69 7.94
N GLN A 190 16.60 8.65 6.63
CA GLN A 190 16.48 9.86 5.80
C GLN A 190 15.13 10.57 5.94
N TYR A 191 14.03 9.83 5.97
CA TYR A 191 12.70 10.41 5.82
C TYR A 191 11.91 10.52 7.11
N VAL A 192 12.12 9.62 8.08
CA VAL A 192 11.34 9.60 9.34
C VAL A 192 11.50 10.89 10.15
N PRO A 193 12.71 11.48 10.30
CA PRO A 193 12.87 12.78 10.98
C PRO A 193 12.01 13.88 10.35
N ALA A 194 12.06 13.98 9.02
CA ALA A 194 11.29 14.98 8.27
C ALA A 194 9.79 14.72 8.36
N ILE A 195 9.35 13.45 8.30
CA ILE A 195 7.95 13.07 8.41
C ILE A 195 7.39 13.37 9.80
N ILE A 196 8.14 13.07 10.86
CA ILE A 196 7.75 13.44 12.23
C ILE A 196 7.63 14.95 12.35
N GLY A 197 8.63 15.70 11.86
CA GLY A 197 8.58 17.17 11.84
C GLY A 197 7.36 17.72 11.10
N MET A 198 7.00 17.13 9.95
CA MET A 198 5.79 17.50 9.21
C MET A 198 4.53 17.23 10.03
N ILE A 199 4.37 16.02 10.57
CA ILE A 199 3.21 15.63 11.39
C ILE A 199 3.05 16.53 12.62
N GLU A 200 4.14 16.87 13.31
CA GLU A 200 4.11 17.73 14.48
C GLU A 200 3.70 19.17 14.17
N SER A 201 4.00 19.63 12.95
CA SER A 201 3.76 20.99 12.50
C SER A 201 2.42 21.19 11.76
N GLU A 202 1.76 20.11 11.35
CA GLU A 202 0.55 20.17 10.53
C GLU A 202 -0.74 20.26 11.35
N ASP A 203 -1.72 20.97 10.78
CA ASP A 203 -3.06 21.06 11.34
C ASP A 203 -3.90 19.82 10.96
N PRO A 204 -4.65 19.20 11.90
CA PRO A 204 -5.50 18.06 11.58
C PRO A 204 -6.48 18.28 10.42
N GLN A 205 -6.95 19.51 10.21
CA GLN A 205 -7.78 19.87 9.05
C GLN A 205 -7.02 19.66 7.74
N GLU A 206 -5.77 20.10 7.66
CA GLU A 206 -4.95 20.03 6.45
C GLU A 206 -4.60 18.59 6.10
N ILE A 207 -4.16 17.80 7.08
CA ILE A 207 -3.91 16.36 6.90
C ILE A 207 -5.17 15.68 6.37
N CYS A 208 -6.31 15.90 7.03
CA CYS A 208 -7.57 15.29 6.65
C CYS A 208 -8.06 15.73 5.26
N GLN A 209 -7.69 16.92 4.79
CA GLN A 209 -7.95 17.37 3.42
C GLN A 209 -7.05 16.69 2.41
N GLN A 210 -5.76 16.56 2.71
CA GLN A 210 -4.80 15.88 1.83
C GLN A 210 -5.21 14.43 1.57
N ILE A 211 -5.67 13.71 2.61
CA ILE A 211 -6.20 12.34 2.48
C ILE A 211 -7.69 12.30 2.06
N LYS A 212 -8.26 13.44 1.69
CA LYS A 212 -9.63 13.60 1.15
C LYS A 212 -10.75 13.12 2.07
N LEU A 213 -10.49 13.09 3.38
CA LEU A 213 -11.50 12.83 4.40
C LEU A 213 -12.22 14.11 4.86
N CYS A 214 -11.64 15.28 4.57
CA CYS A 214 -12.26 16.59 4.73
C CYS A 214 -12.36 17.34 3.39
N PRO A 215 -13.40 18.19 3.23
CA PRO A 215 -13.51 19.07 2.06
C PRO A 215 -12.41 20.15 2.08
N PRO A 216 -11.97 20.64 0.91
CA PRO A 216 -10.94 21.68 0.81
C PRO A 216 -11.41 22.98 1.48
N SER A 217 -10.47 23.74 2.06
CA SER A 217 -10.76 24.90 2.95
C SER A 217 -11.59 26.01 2.31
N ASN A 218 -11.72 26.03 0.98
CA ASN A 218 -12.55 27.00 0.23
C ASN A 218 -13.99 26.55 -0.01
N SER A 219 -14.46 25.54 0.72
CA SER A 219 -15.87 25.16 0.71
C SER A 219 -16.68 26.18 1.53
N ASN A 220 -16.92 27.35 0.95
CA ASN A 220 -17.94 28.27 1.43
C ASN A 220 -19.24 27.48 1.59
N HIS A 221 -19.68 27.32 2.84
CA HIS A 221 -21.05 26.96 3.16
C HIS A 221 -21.96 28.16 2.79
N ASN A 222 -22.07 28.44 1.48
CA ASN A 222 -23.15 29.28 0.98
C ASN A 222 -24.40 28.41 0.94
N ASN A 223 -25.13 28.46 2.06
CA ASN A 223 -26.55 28.22 2.09
C ASN A 223 -27.20 29.12 1.02
N ASN A 224 -27.54 28.55 -0.12
CA ASN A 224 -28.60 29.06 -0.98
C ASN A 224 -29.46 27.88 -1.39
N ASN A 225 -30.60 27.78 -0.71
CA ASN A 225 -31.79 27.15 -1.23
C ASN A 225 -31.98 27.57 -2.69
N ASN A 226 -32.15 26.59 -3.58
CA ASN A 226 -33.35 26.51 -4.40
C ASN A 226 -33.45 25.17 -5.14
N ASN A 227 -34.50 24.44 -4.76
CA ASN A 227 -35.37 23.68 -5.65
C ASN A 227 -35.02 22.21 -5.96
N HIS A 228 -35.35 21.32 -5.01
CA HIS A 228 -36.09 20.11 -5.36
C HIS A 228 -37.39 20.06 -4.57
N ASN A 229 -38.43 20.65 -5.16
CA ASN A 229 -39.82 20.40 -4.79
C ASN A 229 -40.13 18.90 -4.91
N PHE A 230 -40.39 18.24 -3.79
CA PHE A 230 -41.23 17.04 -3.76
C PHE A 230 -42.30 17.24 -2.68
N TYR A 231 -43.30 18.07 -3.03
CA TYR A 231 -44.51 18.23 -2.25
C TYR A 231 -45.32 16.91 -2.25
N ASN A 232 -45.76 16.54 -1.06
CA ASN A 232 -46.93 15.72 -0.75
C ASN A 232 -46.88 14.19 -1.00
N ARG A 233 -46.54 13.44 0.06
CA ARG A 233 -47.25 12.19 0.40
C ARG A 233 -47.67 12.20 1.87
N PRO A 234 -48.94 11.88 2.19
CA PRO A 234 -49.45 11.90 3.55
C PRO A 234 -48.83 10.79 4.42
N ILE A 235 -48.60 11.13 5.68
CA ILE A 235 -48.15 10.24 6.74
C ILE A 235 -49.25 9.22 7.02
N ASN A 236 -49.07 7.98 6.56
CA ASN A 236 -49.91 6.87 6.98
C ASN A 236 -49.44 6.42 8.38
N LYS A 237 -50.13 6.88 9.43
CA LYS A 237 -50.03 6.32 10.78
C LYS A 237 -50.69 4.94 10.79
N GLY A 238 -49.88 3.90 10.56
CA GLY A 238 -50.26 2.51 10.79
C GLY A 238 -50.36 2.23 12.30
N ARG A 239 -51.59 2.16 12.79
CA ARG A 239 -52.03 1.77 14.13
C ARG A 239 -51.69 0.29 14.39
N LEU A 240 -50.73 -0.01 15.27
CA LEU A 240 -50.72 -1.32 15.94
C LEU A 240 -51.79 -1.31 17.02
N SER A 241 -52.92 -1.93 16.71
CA SER A 241 -53.99 -2.21 17.66
C SER A 241 -53.53 -3.30 18.62
N ILE A 242 -53.46 -2.96 19.91
CA ILE A 242 -53.44 -3.93 21.01
C ILE A 242 -54.87 -4.48 21.11
N THR A 243 -55.07 -5.75 20.78
CA THR A 243 -56.26 -6.51 21.20
C THR A 243 -55.88 -7.41 22.36
N LYS A 244 -56.37 -7.07 23.56
CA LYS A 244 -56.58 -7.97 24.70
C LYS A 244 -57.85 -8.81 24.46
N ASN A 245 -57.96 -9.89 25.23
CA ASN A 245 -59.08 -10.84 25.47
C ASN A 245 -58.78 -12.22 24.83
N PHE A 246 -58.75 -13.35 25.54
CA PHE A 246 -59.29 -13.77 26.84
C PHE A 246 -58.24 -14.54 27.66
#